data_AF-A0A2E4QCI2-F1
#
_entry.id   AF-A0A2E4QCI2-F1
#
_cell.length_a   1.000
_cell.length_b   1.000
_cell.length_c   1.000
_cell.angle_alpha   90.00
_cell.angle_beta   90.00
_cell.angle_gamma   90.00
#
_symmetry.space_group_name_H-M   'P 1'
#
loop_
_entity.id
_entity.type
_entity.pdbx_description
1 polymer ?
#
loop_
_entity_poly.entity_id
_entity_poly.type
_entity_poly.pdbx_seq_one_letter_code
_entity_poly.pdbx_strand_id
1 'polypeptide(L)'
;MYDGEMTVLVLLVSLLTASVFACDACEKAQRSVVMYSIKQCTSCRSAKIYLNSKHIVYEEKDIQIDPQHLKEFKMLPVQSKTVPQIIVDGNVFGGWDQLKSLTAEEFDHLIYEVKDEQQITT
;
A
#
# COMPACT_ATOMS: atom_id res chain seq x y z
N MET A 1 51.71 -10.88 -3.96
CA MET A 1 51.73 -12.35 -3.79
C MET A 1 51.27 -12.57 -2.35
N TYR A 2 50.01 -12.21 -2.11
CA TYR A 2 49.39 -12.08 -0.79
C TYR A 2 48.50 -13.32 -0.55
N ASP A 3 48.30 -13.87 0.64
CA ASP A 3 49.02 -13.84 1.91
C ASP A 3 48.28 -14.83 2.83
N GLY A 4 49.03 -15.48 3.72
CA GLY A 4 48.55 -16.50 4.67
C GLY A 4 47.73 -15.98 5.85
N GLU A 5 47.01 -14.86 5.73
CA GLU A 5 46.16 -14.28 6.79
C GLU A 5 44.70 -14.05 6.35
N MET A 6 44.39 -14.25 5.06
CA MET A 6 43.09 -13.83 4.50
C MET A 6 41.93 -14.79 4.83
N THR A 7 42.19 -16.05 5.16
CA THR A 7 41.13 -17.07 5.31
C THR A 7 40.43 -17.06 6.67
N VAL A 8 41.12 -16.65 7.75
CA VAL A 8 40.52 -16.57 9.10
C VAL A 8 39.67 -15.31 9.28
N LEU A 9 40.08 -14.20 8.65
CA LEU A 9 39.35 -12.93 8.70
C LEU A 9 37.98 -13.02 7.99
N VAL A 10 37.90 -13.76 6.88
CA VAL A 10 36.64 -13.93 6.11
C VAL A 10 35.58 -14.70 6.92
N LEU A 11 35.98 -15.69 7.73
CA LEU A 11 35.06 -16.47 8.57
C LEU A 11 34.54 -15.67 9.78
N LEU A 12 35.36 -14.82 10.39
CA LEU A 12 34.94 -13.94 11.50
C LEU A 12 34.02 -12.81 11.04
N VAL A 13 34.26 -12.25 9.84
CA VAL A 13 33.38 -11.24 9.24
C VAL A 13 32.01 -11.86 8.89
N SER A 14 31.97 -13.10 8.39
CA SER A 14 30.70 -13.78 8.08
C SER A 14 29.83 -14.09 9.29
N LEU A 15 30.41 -14.23 10.49
CA LEU A 15 29.65 -14.42 11.73
C LEU A 15 29.13 -13.09 12.32
N LEU A 16 29.69 -11.95 11.92
CA LEU A 16 29.30 -10.62 12.41
C LEU A 16 28.33 -9.87 11.48
N THR A 17 28.17 -10.27 10.21
CA THR A 17 27.28 -9.59 9.26
C THR A 17 25.88 -10.21 9.15
N ALA A 18 25.60 -11.35 9.78
CA ALA A 18 24.28 -11.98 9.70
C ALA A 18 23.19 -11.20 10.46
N SER A 19 23.56 -10.27 11.34
CA SER A 19 22.64 -9.59 12.26
C SER A 19 22.31 -8.13 11.90
N VAL A 20 22.89 -7.56 10.83
CA VAL A 20 22.73 -6.12 10.51
C VAL A 20 21.77 -5.86 9.34
N PHE A 21 21.07 -6.89 8.85
CA PHE A 21 19.96 -6.74 7.90
C PHE A 21 18.58 -7.07 8.51
N ALA A 22 18.45 -6.93 9.83
CA ALA A 22 17.16 -6.57 10.40
C ALA A 22 17.08 -5.04 10.37
N CYS A 23 16.91 -4.47 9.16
CA CYS A 23 16.31 -3.16 9.10
C CYS A 23 14.89 -3.38 9.62
N ASP A 24 14.64 -2.80 10.78
CA ASP A 24 13.36 -2.69 11.45
C ASP A 24 12.37 -1.99 10.49
N ALA A 25 11.85 -2.74 9.52
CA ALA A 25 10.62 -2.37 8.88
C ALA A 25 9.55 -2.78 9.88
N CYS A 26 9.05 -1.80 10.64
CA CYS A 26 7.74 -1.89 11.27
C CYS A 26 6.79 -2.48 10.21
N GLU A 27 6.45 -3.76 10.33
CA GLU A 27 5.68 -4.47 9.34
C GLU A 27 4.21 -4.05 9.50
N LYS A 28 3.93 -2.83 9.06
CA LYS A 28 2.59 -2.28 8.93
C LYS A 28 1.87 -3.11 7.87
N ALA A 29 0.87 -3.88 8.29
CA ALA A 29 0.07 -4.67 7.37
C ALA A 29 -0.80 -3.71 6.53
N GLN A 30 -0.64 -3.77 5.20
CA GLN A 30 -1.45 -2.97 4.30
C GLN A 30 -2.87 -3.54 4.22
N ARG A 31 -3.87 -2.68 4.35
CA ARG A 31 -5.27 -3.00 4.09
C ARG A 31 -5.52 -3.33 2.63
N SER A 32 -6.63 -4.02 2.40
CA SER A 32 -7.10 -4.28 1.04
C SER A 32 -7.59 -2.97 0.40
N VAL A 33 -7.09 -2.66 -0.80
CA VAL A 33 -7.47 -1.46 -1.54
C VAL A 33 -8.01 -1.85 -2.90
N VAL A 34 -9.20 -1.35 -3.24
CA VAL A 34 -9.81 -1.51 -4.57
C VAL A 34 -10.12 -0.13 -5.12
N MET A 35 -9.79 0.11 -6.39
CA MET A 35 -10.12 1.34 -7.08
C MET A 35 -10.99 1.05 -8.31
N TYR A 36 -12.21 1.57 -8.31
CA TYR A 36 -13.05 1.60 -9.51
C TYR A 36 -12.62 2.74 -10.43
N SER A 37 -12.45 2.45 -11.72
CA SER A 37 -11.89 3.38 -12.70
C SER A 37 -12.58 3.27 -14.06
N ILE A 38 -12.22 4.18 -14.97
CA ILE A 38 -12.45 4.09 -16.41
C ILE A 38 -11.19 4.50 -17.17
N LYS A 39 -11.01 4.07 -18.42
CA LYS A 39 -9.79 4.33 -19.21
C LYS A 39 -9.50 5.81 -19.46
N GLN A 40 -10.51 6.59 -19.86
CA GLN A 40 -10.35 7.98 -20.27
C GLN A 40 -10.78 8.93 -19.14
N CYS A 41 -10.01 8.96 -18.05
CA CYS A 41 -10.34 9.71 -16.85
C CYS A 41 -9.09 10.30 -16.19
N THR A 42 -9.00 11.65 -16.17
CA THR A 42 -7.85 12.36 -15.61
C THR A 42 -7.73 12.15 -14.10
N SER A 43 -8.84 12.23 -13.35
CA SER A 43 -8.85 11.97 -11.91
C SER A 43 -8.43 10.54 -11.56
N CYS A 44 -8.87 9.56 -12.35
CA CYS A 44 -8.47 8.16 -12.21
C CYS A 44 -6.96 8.00 -12.43
N ARG A 45 -6.41 8.65 -13.46
CA ARG A 45 -4.95 8.66 -13.70
C ARG A 45 -4.19 9.28 -12.53
N SER A 46 -4.65 10.41 -12.00
CA SER A 46 -4.02 11.06 -10.85
C SER A 46 -4.05 10.19 -9.59
N ALA A 47 -5.18 9.52 -9.33
CA ALA A 47 -5.31 8.58 -8.21
C ALA A 47 -4.32 7.42 -8.34
N LYS A 48 -4.18 6.81 -9.52
CA LYS A 48 -3.18 5.75 -9.77
C LYS A 48 -1.77 6.23 -9.51
N ILE A 49 -1.40 7.40 -10.04
CA ILE A 49 -0.06 7.97 -9.84
C ILE A 49 0.21 8.19 -8.36
N TYR A 50 -0.77 8.69 -7.61
CA TYR A 50 -0.64 8.92 -6.18
C TYR A 50 -0.49 7.61 -5.38
N LEU A 51 -1.34 6.62 -5.62
CA LEU A 51 -1.23 5.31 -4.94
C LEU A 51 0.09 4.61 -5.30
N ASN A 52 0.51 4.67 -6.57
CA ASN A 52 1.76 4.09 -7.02
C ASN A 52 2.99 4.80 -6.41
N SER A 53 2.96 6.13 -6.26
CA SER A 53 4.06 6.89 -5.63
C SER A 53 4.20 6.62 -4.14
N LYS A 54 3.13 6.12 -3.51
CA LYS A 54 3.09 5.64 -2.13
C LYS A 54 3.36 4.15 -1.99
N HIS A 55 3.66 3.46 -3.09
CA HIS A 55 3.89 2.01 -3.14
C HIS A 55 2.71 1.16 -2.63
N ILE A 56 1.48 1.68 -2.75
CA ILE A 56 0.28 0.94 -2.33
C ILE A 56 -0.11 -0.08 -3.39
N VAL A 57 -0.31 -1.32 -2.96
CA VAL A 57 -0.88 -2.39 -3.79
C VAL A 57 -2.40 -2.27 -3.78
N TYR A 58 -3.03 -2.22 -4.96
CA TYR A 58 -4.48 -2.15 -5.08
C TYR A 58 -4.99 -2.95 -6.28
N GLU A 59 -6.23 -3.41 -6.19
CA GLU A 59 -6.97 -3.97 -7.31
C GLU A 59 -7.62 -2.83 -8.12
N GLU A 60 -7.37 -2.78 -9.43
CA GLU A 60 -8.09 -1.87 -10.31
C GLU A 60 -9.30 -2.58 -10.95
N LYS A 61 -10.49 -2.03 -10.72
CA LYS A 61 -11.75 -2.48 -11.34
C LYS A 61 -12.25 -1.48 -12.38
N ASP A 62 -11.89 -1.70 -13.65
CA ASP A 62 -12.41 -0.89 -14.75
C ASP A 62 -13.88 -1.24 -15.05
N ILE A 63 -14.79 -0.28 -14.81
CA ILE A 63 -16.24 -0.47 -14.96
C ILE A 63 -16.71 -0.43 -16.42
N GLN A 64 -15.84 -0.08 -17.38
CA GLN A 64 -16.15 -0.12 -18.81
C GLN A 64 -15.79 -1.45 -19.45
N ILE A 65 -14.89 -2.23 -18.82
CA ILE A 65 -14.41 -3.50 -19.36
C ILE A 65 -15.26 -4.66 -18.85
N ASP A 66 -15.56 -4.69 -17.54
CA ASP A 66 -16.29 -5.80 -16.92
C ASP A 66 -17.69 -5.36 -16.44
N PRO A 67 -18.77 -5.96 -16.96
CA PRO A 67 -20.14 -5.71 -16.48
C PRO A 67 -20.34 -6.00 -14.98
N GLN A 68 -19.58 -6.92 -14.38
CA GLN A 68 -19.63 -7.19 -12.94
C GLN A 68 -19.07 -6.02 -12.14
N HIS A 69 -17.94 -5.43 -12.54
CA HIS A 69 -17.41 -4.22 -11.90
C HIS A 69 -18.41 -3.07 -11.96
N LEU A 70 -19.10 -2.89 -13.09
CA LEU A 70 -20.16 -1.89 -13.22
C LEU A 70 -21.32 -2.16 -12.26
N LYS A 71 -21.71 -3.42 -12.08
CA LYS A 71 -22.76 -3.82 -11.15
C LYS A 71 -22.36 -3.53 -9.70
N GLU A 72 -21.17 -3.96 -9.29
CA GLU A 72 -20.61 -3.68 -7.96
C GLU A 72 -20.53 -2.17 -7.68
N PHE A 73 -20.00 -1.41 -8.64
CA PHE A 73 -19.90 0.04 -8.55
C PHE A 73 -21.27 0.72 -8.34
N LYS A 74 -22.30 0.28 -9.09
CA LYS A 74 -23.68 0.79 -8.93
C LYS A 74 -24.25 0.50 -7.54
N MET A 75 -23.84 -0.60 -6.89
CA MET A 75 -24.31 -0.99 -5.56
C MET A 75 -23.63 -0.28 -4.39
N LEU A 76 -22.51 0.44 -4.59
CA LEU A 76 -21.83 1.15 -3.50
C LEU A 76 -22.78 2.11 -2.73
N PRO A 77 -22.67 2.26 -1.40
CA PRO A 77 -23.53 3.15 -0.62
C PRO A 77 -23.07 4.63 -0.71
N VAL A 78 -23.05 5.21 -1.92
CA VAL A 78 -22.65 6.61 -2.15
C VAL A 78 -23.72 7.40 -2.91
N GLN A 79 -23.85 8.68 -2.56
CA GLN A 79 -24.89 9.55 -3.13
C GLN A 79 -24.59 9.95 -4.58
N SER A 80 -23.31 10.15 -4.91
CA SER A 80 -22.86 10.42 -6.29
C SER A 80 -21.90 9.33 -6.76
N LYS A 81 -22.18 8.77 -7.93
CA LYS A 81 -21.47 7.63 -8.52
C LYS A 81 -20.44 8.13 -9.53
N THR A 82 -19.38 8.76 -9.03
CA THR A 82 -18.27 9.28 -9.85
C THR A 82 -17.03 8.43 -9.71
N VAL A 83 -16.25 8.29 -10.77
CA VAL A 83 -14.93 7.64 -10.71
C VAL A 83 -13.81 8.68 -10.53
N PRO A 84 -12.69 8.32 -9.87
CA PRO A 84 -12.46 7.05 -9.20
C PRO A 84 -13.28 6.91 -7.91
N GLN A 85 -13.55 5.66 -7.50
CA GLN A 85 -13.98 5.34 -6.12
C GLN A 85 -12.97 4.37 -5.51
N ILE A 86 -12.54 4.68 -4.30
CA ILE A 86 -11.54 3.92 -3.54
C ILE A 86 -12.26 3.23 -2.39
N ILE A 87 -12.06 1.93 -2.32
CA ILE A 87 -12.56 1.05 -1.27
C ILE A 87 -11.36 0.60 -0.45
N VAL A 88 -11.46 0.70 0.86
CA VAL A 88 -10.44 0.24 1.80
C VAL A 88 -11.12 -0.72 2.77
N ASP A 89 -10.64 -1.97 2.85
CA ASP A 89 -11.24 -3.04 3.65
C ASP A 89 -12.75 -3.20 3.44
N GLY A 90 -13.14 -3.21 2.17
CA GLY A 90 -14.54 -3.35 1.76
C GLY A 90 -15.42 -2.12 2.01
N ASN A 91 -14.90 -1.09 2.67
CA ASN A 91 -15.63 0.15 2.96
C ASN A 91 -15.32 1.23 1.94
N VAL A 92 -16.34 1.98 1.52
CA VAL A 92 -16.14 3.13 0.63
C VAL A 92 -15.39 4.21 1.40
N PHE A 93 -14.18 4.55 0.94
CA PHE A 93 -13.46 5.72 1.41
C PHE A 93 -13.92 6.98 0.66
N GLY A 94 -13.88 6.98 -0.67
CA GLY A 94 -14.29 8.12 -1.48
C GLY A 94 -13.57 8.22 -2.83
N GLY A 95 -13.61 9.40 -3.42
CA GLY A 95 -12.99 9.67 -4.73
C GLY A 95 -11.63 10.36 -4.66
N TRP A 96 -11.21 10.91 -5.79
CA TRP A 96 -9.92 11.58 -5.92
C TRP A 96 -9.77 12.81 -5.00
N ASP A 97 -10.84 13.59 -4.84
CA ASP A 97 -10.78 14.80 -4.03
C ASP A 97 -10.59 14.50 -2.54
N GLN A 98 -11.20 13.42 -2.05
CA GLN A 98 -10.99 12.93 -0.68
C GLN A 98 -9.59 12.33 -0.52
N LEU A 99 -9.10 11.58 -1.51
CA LEU A 99 -7.77 10.98 -1.42
C LEU A 99 -6.67 12.05 -1.32
N LYS A 100 -6.73 13.06 -2.18
CA LYS A 100 -5.69 14.10 -2.24
C LYS A 100 -5.76 15.07 -1.05
N SER A 101 -6.87 15.12 -0.32
CA SER A 101 -7.02 15.99 0.86
C SER A 101 -6.39 15.39 2.12
N LEU A 102 -6.06 14.10 2.11
CA LEU A 102 -5.41 13.46 3.26
C LEU A 102 -3.99 13.99 3.46
N THR A 103 -3.65 14.23 4.72
CA THR A 103 -2.26 14.32 5.17
C THR A 103 -1.57 12.96 5.04
N ALA A 104 -0.23 12.94 5.14
CA ALA A 104 0.52 11.69 5.11
C ALA A 104 0.13 10.76 6.27
N GLU A 105 -0.09 11.31 7.46
CA GLU A 105 -0.50 10.53 8.64
C GLU A 105 -1.90 9.94 8.50
N GLU A 106 -2.87 10.74 8.05
CA GLU A 106 -4.24 10.24 7.80
C GLU A 106 -4.25 9.16 6.72
N PHE A 107 -3.43 9.33 5.66
CA PHE A 107 -3.27 8.32 4.63
C PHE A 107 -2.68 7.03 5.19
N ASP A 108 -1.64 7.12 6.01
CA ASP A 108 -1.03 5.95 6.63
C ASP A 108 -2.02 5.23 7.55
N HIS A 109 -2.79 5.95 8.37
CA HIS A 109 -3.83 5.36 9.22
C HIS A 109 -4.98 4.75 8.43
N LEU A 110 -5.31 5.31 7.27
CA LEU A 110 -6.31 4.74 6.37
C LEU A 110 -5.80 3.44 5.76
N ILE A 111 -4.57 3.39 5.27
CA ILE A 111 -4.07 2.28 4.45
C ILE A 111 -3.43 1.17 5.29
N TYR A 112 -2.85 1.47 6.43
CA TYR A 112 -2.11 0.50 7.23
C TYR A 112 -2.79 0.19 8.56
N GLU A 113 -2.83 -1.09 8.90
CA GLU A 113 -3.10 -1.52 10.25
C GLU A 113 -1.89 -1.20 11.12
N VAL A 114 -2.10 -0.33 12.11
CA VAL A 114 -1.14 -0.13 13.19
C VAL A 114 -1.39 -1.25 14.19
N LYS A 115 -0.53 -2.27 14.18
CA LYS A 115 -0.47 -3.22 15.29
C LYS A 115 0.28 -2.50 16.40
N ASP A 116 -0.42 -2.13 17.46
CA ASP A 116 0.24 -1.65 18.66
C ASP A 116 1.15 -2.76 19.20
N GLU A 117 2.46 -2.61 19.02
CA GLU A 117 3.43 -3.33 19.84
C GLU A 117 3.34 -2.79 21.27
N GLN A 118 2.33 -3.26 21.99
CA GLN A 118 2.34 -3.27 23.44
C GLN A 118 2.01 -4.68 23.93
N GLN A 119 3.03 -5.53 23.93
CA GLN A 119 3.23 -6.48 25.03
C GLN A 119 4.70 -6.85 25.18
N ILE A 120 5.48 -5.88 25.66
CA ILE A 120 6.51 -6.17 26.66
C ILE A 120 5.79 -6.03 28.01
N THR A 121 6.13 -6.90 28.97
CA THR A 121 5.60 -7.05 30.35
C THR A 121 4.56 -8.18 30.40
N THR A 122 4.82 -9.36 30.96
CA THR A 122 5.56 -9.71 32.20
C THR A 122 6.30 -11.03 32.06
#